data_AF-A0A318XP07-F1
#
_entry.id   AF-A0A318XP07-F1
#
_cell.length_a   1.000
_cell.length_b   1.000
_cell.length_c   1.000
_cell.angle_alpha   90.00
_cell.angle_beta   90.00
_cell.angle_gamma   90.00
#
_symmetry.space_group_name_H-M   'P 1'
#
loop_
_entity.id
_entity.type
_entity.pdbx_description
1 polymer ?
#
loop_
_entity_poly.entity_id
_entity_poly.type
_entity_poly.pdbx_seq_one_letter_code
_entity_poly.pdbx_strand_id
1 'polypeptide(L)'
;MRKKVLILICILFISVIYLHAKSESVYPNILKGLMINSSALNEAQKQSNIGNANYYNEADGKYYEDEGFTVEANNNTKYLQELFSNEKKISIPEGNFFCKEQLCIKGKNIKISGVKGRTKISFAGNTANSAYEYNVAACIVNDSHKRIFDENSAQNITVDGISFELKQGKNNAFKFILVLANVNGGNILNCRFVSDKASDGMITLVDLFCCCKNIKIKACSFENMTGADKGSCIWVRNLTNSDKDNRNATESISISNCNFKQDSDDEIMAVYSSRGNIRNIEVEKCEFKDYSDNNAKVLSTYPSENSYCGTVDNIKFFNNKIYSEKISNYTITVGGSNRANAVSNVVISGNEITIDKSTKDSCKIIYINDNDTNIENVFVRDNIITAEGQLVNTTAVYNATCINDNTVTGELATGICYGKAYRNIINGSRTAIASPETAENNIIYRCGIGISCDIQESRIAGNVISLDPQKGICGIEVKDNNSLSGYKFECSNNKVVTSNEKQYGFAIHNGDVRLVANILYGPGTRKYESGMAKVTDIA
;
A
#
# COMPACT_ATOMS: atom_id res chain seq x y z
N MET A 1 60.60 40.50 24.69
CA MET A 1 59.29 40.45 24.01
C MET A 1 58.16 39.78 24.83
N ARG A 2 58.20 39.76 26.17
CA ARG A 2 57.12 39.18 27.01
C ARG A 2 56.42 40.16 27.98
N LYS A 3 56.73 41.47 27.93
CA LYS A 3 56.06 42.51 28.75
C LYS A 3 55.09 43.42 27.98
N LYS A 4 55.04 43.36 26.64
CA LYS A 4 54.09 44.16 25.83
C LYS A 4 52.77 43.44 25.49
N VAL A 5 52.68 42.12 25.71
CA VAL A 5 51.45 41.33 25.47
C VAL A 5 50.49 41.39 26.66
N LEU A 6 51.01 41.56 27.89
CA LEU A 6 50.18 41.60 29.10
C LEU A 6 49.38 42.92 29.25
N ILE A 7 49.91 44.03 28.73
CA ILE A 7 49.23 45.33 28.78
C ILE A 7 48.09 45.41 27.75
N LEU A 8 48.21 44.71 26.62
CA LEU A 8 47.14 44.67 25.60
C LEU A 8 45.94 43.82 26.07
N ILE A 9 46.19 42.76 26.86
CA ILE A 9 45.13 41.90 27.42
C ILE A 9 44.37 42.62 28.55
N CYS A 10 45.04 43.46 29.36
CA CYS A 10 44.36 44.27 30.39
C CYS A 10 43.48 45.40 29.79
N ILE A 11 43.86 45.99 28.67
CA ILE A 11 43.06 47.03 27.99
C ILE A 11 41.82 46.42 27.31
N LEU A 12 41.91 45.19 26.81
CA LEU A 12 40.77 44.45 26.25
C LEU A 12 39.78 43.98 27.34
N PHE A 13 40.25 43.61 28.54
CA PHE A 13 39.33 43.26 29.64
C PHE A 13 38.65 44.48 30.28
N ILE A 14 39.33 45.63 30.36
CA ILE A 14 38.72 46.85 30.90
C ILE A 14 37.69 47.45 29.93
N SER A 15 37.90 47.33 28.61
CA SER A 15 36.91 47.77 27.62
C SER A 15 35.67 46.86 27.54
N VAL A 16 35.80 45.55 27.79
CA VAL A 16 34.66 44.63 27.88
C VAL A 16 33.83 44.85 29.16
N ILE A 17 34.48 45.18 30.28
CA ILE A 17 33.77 45.50 31.54
C ILE A 17 33.10 46.89 31.46
N TYR A 18 33.71 47.87 30.78
CA TYR A 18 33.11 49.20 30.59
C TYR A 18 31.95 49.21 29.57
N LEU A 19 31.93 48.27 28.61
CA LEU A 19 30.79 48.04 27.71
C LEU A 19 29.64 47.25 28.38
N HIS A 20 29.92 46.48 29.44
CA HIS A 20 28.88 45.81 30.23
C HIS A 20 28.25 46.70 31.32
N ALA A 21 28.90 47.79 31.75
CA ALA A 21 28.41 48.65 32.82
C ALA A 21 27.60 49.88 32.34
N LYS A 22 27.33 50.03 31.03
CA LYS A 22 26.64 51.22 30.50
C LYS A 22 25.56 50.96 29.45
N SER A 23 25.05 49.72 29.32
CA SER A 23 23.91 49.42 28.45
C SER A 23 22.58 49.18 29.18
N GLU A 24 22.54 49.34 30.51
CA GLU A 24 21.33 49.14 31.34
C GLU A 24 20.24 50.23 31.20
N SER A 25 20.29 51.17 30.25
CA SER A 25 19.27 52.24 30.20
C SER A 25 18.64 52.54 28.85
N VAL A 26 18.84 51.74 27.80
CA VAL A 26 18.17 51.97 26.51
C VAL A 26 17.81 50.65 25.82
N TYR A 27 16.93 49.83 26.41
CA TYR A 27 16.02 48.95 25.65
C TYR A 27 14.86 48.38 26.53
N PRO A 28 13.80 49.16 26.84
CA PRO A 28 12.54 48.57 27.29
C PRO A 28 11.55 48.28 26.14
N ASN A 29 11.82 48.75 24.90
CA ASN A 29 10.80 48.80 23.85
C ASN A 29 11.05 47.93 22.60
N ILE A 30 12.15 47.16 22.51
CA ILE A 30 12.36 46.24 21.37
C ILE A 30 12.10 44.76 21.75
N LEU A 31 12.19 44.40 23.03
CA LEU A 31 11.83 43.05 23.50
C LEU A 31 10.31 42.85 23.72
N LYS A 32 9.50 43.92 23.66
CA LYS A 32 8.03 43.83 23.68
C LYS A 32 7.39 43.42 22.34
N GLY A 33 8.16 43.40 21.25
CA GLY A 33 7.67 42.98 19.93
C GLY A 33 8.05 41.55 19.52
N LEU A 34 8.85 40.84 20.34
CA LEU A 34 9.38 39.50 20.02
C LEU A 34 9.14 38.46 21.12
N MET A 35 8.50 38.84 22.23
CA MET A 35 7.81 37.88 23.09
C MET A 35 6.36 37.83 22.65
N ILE A 36 6.00 36.78 21.91
CA ILE A 36 4.61 36.32 21.87
C ILE A 36 4.18 36.20 23.34
N ASN A 37 3.11 36.93 23.70
CA ASN A 37 2.51 36.94 25.03
C ASN A 37 2.40 35.51 25.58
N SER A 38 3.35 35.09 26.41
CA SER A 38 3.24 33.85 27.19
C SER A 38 2.07 33.94 28.17
N SER A 39 1.57 35.15 28.45
CA SER A 39 0.33 35.42 29.19
C SER A 39 -0.93 35.01 28.41
N ALA A 40 -0.98 35.14 27.08
CA ALA A 40 -2.14 34.70 26.29
C ALA A 40 -2.22 33.17 26.18
N LEU A 41 -1.08 32.49 26.15
CA LEU A 41 -0.98 31.03 26.27
C LEU A 41 -1.23 30.53 27.71
N ASN A 42 -0.79 31.27 28.73
CA ASN A 42 -1.04 30.96 30.14
C ASN A 42 -2.48 31.29 30.60
N GLU A 43 -3.16 32.25 29.98
CA GLU A 43 -4.59 32.51 30.20
C GLU A 43 -5.47 31.45 29.52
N ALA A 44 -5.07 30.94 28.34
CA ALA A 44 -5.72 29.80 27.72
C ALA A 44 -5.55 28.50 28.53
N GLN A 45 -4.41 28.31 29.20
CA GLN A 45 -4.20 27.20 30.14
C GLN A 45 -4.95 27.34 31.47
N LYS A 46 -5.50 28.53 31.79
CA LYS A 46 -6.41 28.75 32.93
C LYS A 46 -7.88 28.49 32.60
N GLN A 47 -8.23 28.23 31.34
CA GLN A 47 -9.50 27.60 31.01
C GLN A 47 -9.30 26.09 31.05
N SER A 48 -9.96 25.42 31.99
CA SER A 48 -10.03 23.96 32.19
C SER A 48 -10.59 23.14 31.01
N ASN A 49 -10.57 23.65 29.78
CA ASN A 49 -11.56 23.34 28.75
C ASN A 49 -10.98 23.00 27.36
N ILE A 50 -9.70 22.69 27.23
CA ILE A 50 -9.09 22.26 25.95
C ILE A 50 -8.64 20.80 26.07
N GLY A 51 -8.85 20.00 25.03
CA GLY A 51 -8.34 18.63 24.99
C GLY A 51 -9.11 17.65 25.90
N ASN A 52 -10.41 17.88 26.09
CA ASN A 52 -11.26 17.14 27.03
C ASN A 52 -12.29 16.21 26.36
N ALA A 53 -12.11 15.83 25.09
CA ALA A 53 -13.00 14.92 24.36
C ALA A 53 -12.75 13.44 24.70
N ASN A 54 -13.03 13.07 25.95
CA ASN A 54 -12.60 11.80 26.52
C ASN A 54 -13.53 10.63 26.17
N TYR A 55 -14.85 10.89 26.06
CA TYR A 55 -15.86 9.85 25.91
C TYR A 55 -16.75 10.12 24.69
N TYR A 56 -16.90 9.13 23.80
CA TYR A 56 -17.83 9.20 22.66
C TYR A 56 -19.14 8.52 23.03
N ASN A 57 -20.27 9.20 22.85
CA ASN A 57 -21.60 8.63 23.05
C ASN A 57 -22.17 8.15 21.71
N GLU A 58 -22.35 6.85 21.56
CA GLU A 58 -22.94 6.25 20.35
C GLU A 58 -24.39 6.70 20.09
N ALA A 59 -25.15 6.99 21.15
CA ALA A 59 -26.59 7.27 21.06
C ALA A 59 -26.89 8.63 20.40
N ASP A 60 -26.05 9.64 20.65
CA ASP A 60 -26.22 10.99 20.10
C ASP A 60 -25.09 11.41 19.14
N GLY A 61 -24.02 10.63 19.04
CA GLY A 61 -22.87 10.87 18.18
C GLY A 61 -21.97 12.02 18.61
N LYS A 62 -21.98 12.40 19.89
CA LYS A 62 -21.17 13.51 20.45
C LYS A 62 -20.03 13.02 21.33
N TYR A 63 -19.10 13.93 21.62
CA TYR A 63 -18.03 13.73 22.58
C TYR A 63 -18.32 14.47 23.89
N TYR A 64 -17.87 13.89 25.00
CA TYR A 64 -18.11 14.34 26.36
C TYR A 64 -16.82 14.33 27.18
N GLU A 65 -16.79 15.19 28.19
CA GLU A 65 -15.69 15.32 29.14
C GLU A 65 -15.70 14.20 30.19
N ASP A 66 -16.90 13.75 30.55
CA ASP A 66 -17.21 12.79 31.60
C ASP A 66 -17.88 11.52 31.07
N GLU A 67 -17.69 10.41 31.80
CA GLU A 67 -18.25 9.10 31.47
C GLU A 67 -19.79 9.06 31.51
N GLY A 68 -20.41 9.95 32.29
CA GLY A 68 -21.86 10.06 32.40
C GLY A 68 -22.53 10.78 31.22
N PHE A 69 -21.77 11.26 30.24
CA PHE A 69 -22.24 12.04 29.10
C PHE A 69 -23.05 13.28 29.51
N THR A 70 -22.62 13.96 30.57
CA THR A 70 -23.34 15.12 31.12
C THR A 70 -22.78 16.47 30.66
N VAL A 71 -21.48 16.51 30.30
CA VAL A 71 -20.77 17.71 29.84
C VAL A 71 -20.21 17.47 28.44
N GLU A 72 -20.84 18.04 27.42
CA GLU A 72 -20.35 17.95 26.03
C GLU A 72 -18.94 18.55 25.91
N ALA A 73 -18.04 17.85 25.23
CA ALA A 73 -16.67 18.29 25.05
C ALA A 73 -16.57 19.58 24.22
N ASN A 74 -15.56 20.39 24.52
CA ASN A 74 -15.38 21.68 23.86
C ASN A 74 -14.92 21.53 22.41
N ASN A 75 -15.43 22.39 21.53
CA ASN A 75 -14.93 22.50 20.16
C ASN A 75 -13.56 23.20 20.15
N ASN A 76 -12.50 22.45 19.86
CA ASN A 76 -11.13 22.92 19.79
C ASN A 76 -10.67 23.29 18.37
N THR A 77 -11.56 23.32 17.37
CA THR A 77 -11.21 23.74 15.99
C THR A 77 -10.46 25.06 15.96
N LYS A 78 -10.98 26.13 16.60
CA LYS A 78 -10.34 27.46 16.55
C LYS A 78 -8.92 27.43 17.14
N TYR A 79 -8.76 26.79 18.29
CA TYR A 79 -7.46 26.62 18.94
C TYR A 79 -6.46 25.89 18.04
N LEU A 80 -6.87 24.75 17.46
CA LEU A 80 -5.99 23.98 16.57
C LEU A 80 -5.72 24.71 15.25
N GLN A 81 -6.68 25.45 14.69
CA GLN A 81 -6.49 26.24 13.48
C GLN A 81 -5.51 27.39 13.71
N GLU A 82 -5.57 28.07 14.86
CA GLU A 82 -4.59 29.09 15.25
C GLU A 82 -3.19 28.47 15.37
N LEU A 83 -3.08 27.28 15.97
CA LEU A 83 -1.82 26.54 16.01
C LEU A 83 -1.32 26.18 14.60
N PHE A 84 -2.17 25.61 13.75
CA PHE A 84 -1.83 25.16 12.39
C PHE A 84 -1.53 26.32 11.43
N SER A 85 -1.86 27.54 11.82
CA SER A 85 -1.49 28.75 11.10
C SER A 85 -0.08 29.27 11.44
N ASN A 86 0.62 28.66 12.42
CA ASN A 86 1.99 29.02 12.77
C ASN A 86 3.03 28.37 11.85
N GLU A 87 3.92 29.20 11.28
CA GLU A 87 4.71 28.82 10.11
C GLU A 87 5.96 27.96 10.36
N LYS A 88 6.20 27.42 11.57
CA LYS A 88 7.46 26.70 11.87
C LYS A 88 7.30 25.40 12.66
N LYS A 89 7.01 25.49 13.95
CA LYS A 89 6.97 24.32 14.85
C LYS A 89 5.80 24.44 15.81
N ILE A 90 4.94 23.44 15.79
CA ILE A 90 3.72 23.34 16.57
C ILE A 90 3.86 22.13 17.50
N SER A 91 3.68 22.36 18.80
CA SER A 91 3.62 21.30 19.80
C SER A 91 2.22 21.28 20.38
N ILE A 92 1.48 20.20 20.13
CA ILE A 92 0.17 19.98 20.71
C ILE A 92 0.39 19.22 22.03
N PRO A 93 -0.16 19.72 23.16
CA PRO A 93 -0.01 19.02 24.43
C PRO A 93 -0.75 17.68 24.43
N GLU A 94 -0.55 16.89 25.49
CA GLU A 94 -1.41 15.73 25.74
C GLU A 94 -2.88 16.18 25.92
N GLY A 95 -3.81 15.34 25.47
CA GLY A 95 -5.24 15.64 25.49
C GLY A 95 -5.98 15.10 24.27
N ASN A 96 -7.31 15.12 24.37
CA ASN A 96 -8.25 14.70 23.33
C ASN A 96 -8.99 15.93 22.78
N PHE A 97 -8.60 16.40 21.60
CA PHE A 97 -9.09 17.64 21.02
C PHE A 97 -10.24 17.34 20.04
N PHE A 98 -11.42 17.90 20.30
CA PHE A 98 -12.57 17.69 19.41
C PHE A 98 -12.71 18.82 18.39
N CYS A 99 -12.88 18.49 17.11
CA CYS A 99 -13.04 19.45 16.03
C CYS A 99 -14.38 19.26 15.31
N LYS A 100 -15.14 20.35 15.16
CA LYS A 100 -16.40 20.36 14.39
C LYS A 100 -16.23 20.81 12.94
N GLU A 101 -15.09 21.41 12.60
CA GLU A 101 -14.80 21.97 11.28
C GLU A 101 -13.44 21.49 10.74
N GLN A 102 -13.22 21.72 9.44
CA GLN A 102 -11.96 21.40 8.75
C GLN A 102 -10.79 22.22 9.32
N LEU A 103 -9.61 21.61 9.39
CA LEU A 103 -8.35 22.26 9.73
C LEU A 103 -7.49 22.46 8.47
N CYS A 104 -6.80 23.58 8.39
CA CYS A 104 -5.90 23.94 7.31
C CYS A 104 -4.48 24.17 7.84
N ILE A 105 -3.52 23.40 7.32
CA ILE A 105 -2.09 23.48 7.66
C ILE A 105 -1.43 24.59 6.83
N LYS A 106 -1.00 25.69 7.47
CA LYS A 106 -0.42 26.87 6.79
C LYS A 106 1.07 27.04 7.02
N GLY A 107 1.77 27.56 6.00
CA GLY A 107 3.22 27.83 6.02
C GLY A 107 4.03 26.87 5.15
N LYS A 108 5.25 27.26 4.76
CA LYS A 108 6.04 26.45 3.80
C LYS A 108 6.73 25.25 4.44
N ASN A 109 7.25 25.38 5.66
CA ASN A 109 8.01 24.34 6.36
C ASN A 109 7.45 24.14 7.76
N ILE A 110 6.62 23.13 7.94
CA ILE A 110 5.81 22.99 9.16
C ILE A 110 6.11 21.65 9.82
N LYS A 111 6.33 21.69 11.13
CA LYS A 111 6.39 20.50 11.97
C LYS A 111 5.34 20.56 13.06
N ILE A 112 4.39 19.63 13.03
CA ILE A 112 3.33 19.44 14.01
C ILE A 112 3.67 18.19 14.82
N SER A 113 3.84 18.33 16.13
CA SER A 113 4.15 17.20 17.02
C SER A 113 3.17 17.13 18.17
N GLY A 114 2.66 15.94 18.44
CA GLY A 114 1.94 15.58 19.66
C GLY A 114 2.78 14.65 20.53
N VAL A 115 2.22 14.29 21.68
CA VAL A 115 2.78 13.25 22.55
C VAL A 115 2.25 11.89 22.09
N LYS A 116 3.13 11.03 21.55
CA LYS A 116 2.75 9.71 21.02
C LYS A 116 1.89 8.94 22.01
N GLY A 117 0.70 8.52 21.56
CA GLY A 117 -0.27 7.77 22.37
C GLY A 117 -1.06 8.59 23.39
N ARG A 118 -0.79 9.90 23.51
CA ARG A 118 -1.44 10.80 24.48
C ARG A 118 -2.03 12.08 23.87
N THR A 119 -1.79 12.36 22.60
CA THR A 119 -2.44 13.45 21.85
C THR A 119 -3.36 12.86 20.78
N LYS A 120 -4.66 13.18 20.86
CA LYS A 120 -5.68 12.74 19.91
C LYS A 120 -6.48 13.94 19.38
N ILE A 121 -6.72 14.00 18.08
CA ILE A 121 -7.65 14.95 17.44
C ILE A 121 -8.82 14.15 16.87
N SER A 122 -10.00 14.36 17.43
CA SER A 122 -11.23 13.67 17.02
C SER A 122 -12.12 14.64 16.23
N PHE A 123 -12.67 14.19 15.12
CA PHE A 123 -13.53 14.99 14.25
C PHE A 123 -14.99 14.61 14.40
N ALA A 124 -15.87 15.60 14.30
CA ALA A 124 -17.32 15.40 14.39
C ALA A 124 -17.87 14.48 13.30
N GLY A 125 -18.78 13.61 13.71
CA GLY A 125 -19.45 12.65 12.82
C GLY A 125 -20.58 13.23 11.99
N ASN A 126 -21.04 14.45 12.28
CA ASN A 126 -22.18 15.10 11.64
C ASN A 126 -21.81 16.55 11.30
N THR A 127 -21.35 16.76 10.07
CA THR A 127 -20.81 18.04 9.59
C THR A 127 -21.55 18.56 8.36
N ALA A 128 -22.85 18.25 8.22
CA ALA A 128 -23.67 18.54 7.04
C ALA A 128 -23.58 19.97 6.45
N ASN A 129 -23.03 20.95 7.19
CA ASN A 129 -22.86 22.35 6.79
C ASN A 129 -21.40 22.87 6.88
N SER A 130 -20.38 22.00 6.95
CA SER A 130 -18.99 22.47 6.98
C SER A 130 -18.59 23.07 5.64
N ALA A 131 -18.22 24.36 5.64
CA ALA A 131 -17.59 24.99 4.49
C ALA A 131 -16.28 24.27 4.19
N TYR A 132 -16.10 23.81 2.95
CA TYR A 132 -14.86 23.17 2.52
C TYR A 132 -13.92 24.23 1.97
N GLU A 133 -12.71 24.31 2.51
CA GLU A 133 -11.63 24.95 1.78
C GLU A 133 -11.25 24.07 0.57
N TYR A 134 -10.94 24.73 -0.55
CA TYR A 134 -10.48 24.08 -1.79
C TYR A 134 -11.45 23.05 -2.42
N ASN A 135 -12.73 23.04 -2.00
CA ASN A 135 -13.73 22.05 -2.42
C ASN A 135 -13.33 20.59 -2.14
N VAL A 136 -12.60 20.36 -1.04
CA VAL A 136 -12.17 19.03 -0.60
C VAL A 136 -12.88 18.66 0.69
N ALA A 137 -13.63 17.57 0.64
CA ALA A 137 -14.36 17.00 1.76
C ALA A 137 -13.44 16.25 2.75
N ALA A 138 -12.55 16.97 3.43
CA ALA A 138 -11.57 16.39 4.35
C ALA A 138 -11.55 17.06 5.72
N CYS A 139 -11.16 16.33 6.76
CA CYS A 139 -10.97 16.89 8.09
C CYS A 139 -9.75 17.84 8.15
N ILE A 140 -8.68 17.52 7.42
CA ILE A 140 -7.44 18.29 7.37
C ILE A 140 -6.98 18.44 5.91
N VAL A 141 -6.64 19.67 5.53
CA VAL A 141 -6.03 20.03 4.25
C VAL A 141 -4.80 20.90 4.45
N ASN A 142 -4.02 21.10 3.40
CA ASN A 142 -2.87 21.99 3.40
C ASN A 142 -3.15 23.27 2.60
N ASP A 143 -2.66 24.42 3.04
CA ASP A 143 -2.96 25.74 2.45
C ASP A 143 -2.50 25.89 0.99
N SER A 144 -1.42 25.18 0.62
CA SER A 144 -0.93 25.18 -0.77
C SER A 144 -1.66 24.18 -1.68
N HIS A 145 -2.85 23.70 -1.29
CA HIS A 145 -3.59 22.67 -2.03
C HIS A 145 -3.86 23.10 -3.48
N LYS A 146 -3.08 22.53 -4.41
CA LYS A 146 -3.13 22.83 -5.84
C LYS A 146 -3.01 21.57 -6.66
N ARG A 147 -3.78 21.53 -7.75
CA ARG A 147 -3.73 20.46 -8.78
C ARG A 147 -2.65 20.66 -9.84
N ILE A 148 -1.74 21.60 -9.61
CA ILE A 148 -0.58 21.86 -10.44
C ILE A 148 0.57 22.10 -9.47
N PHE A 149 1.71 21.47 -9.73
CA PHE A 149 2.90 21.62 -8.93
C PHE A 149 3.46 23.03 -9.06
N ASP A 150 3.71 23.67 -7.93
CA ASP A 150 4.33 24.98 -7.83
C ASP A 150 5.36 24.93 -6.71
N GLU A 151 6.64 24.81 -7.10
CA GLU A 151 7.78 24.68 -6.19
C GLU A 151 7.90 25.85 -5.21
N ASN A 152 7.43 27.04 -5.57
CA ASN A 152 7.51 28.22 -4.70
C ASN A 152 6.55 28.10 -3.51
N SER A 153 5.37 27.53 -3.74
CA SER A 153 4.34 27.35 -2.71
C SER A 153 4.24 25.94 -2.14
N ALA A 154 4.92 24.95 -2.76
CA ALA A 154 4.91 23.58 -2.29
C ALA A 154 5.36 23.49 -0.83
N GLN A 155 4.52 22.88 0.01
CA GLN A 155 4.79 22.76 1.43
C GLN A 155 5.67 21.54 1.73
N ASN A 156 6.41 21.63 2.83
CA ASN A 156 7.10 20.53 3.48
C ASN A 156 6.49 20.31 4.86
N ILE A 157 5.74 19.22 5.03
CA ILE A 157 4.85 19.00 6.18
C ILE A 157 5.32 17.77 6.95
N THR A 158 5.65 17.97 8.23
CA THR A 158 5.91 16.88 9.17
C THR A 158 4.82 16.82 10.24
N VAL A 159 4.21 15.66 10.44
CA VAL A 159 3.25 15.35 11.51
C VAL A 159 3.80 14.17 12.30
N ASP A 160 3.92 14.29 13.62
CA ASP A 160 4.55 13.27 14.48
C ASP A 160 3.75 13.01 15.76
N GLY A 161 3.44 11.75 16.04
CA GLY A 161 2.94 11.31 17.35
C GLY A 161 1.50 11.71 17.69
N ILE A 162 0.65 11.97 16.68
CA ILE A 162 -0.76 12.37 16.87
C ILE A 162 -1.69 11.25 16.42
N SER A 163 -2.74 11.01 17.20
CA SER A 163 -3.86 10.16 16.78
C SER A 163 -4.96 11.02 16.16
N PHE A 164 -5.48 10.64 15.00
CA PHE A 164 -6.60 11.27 14.32
C PHE A 164 -7.76 10.28 14.24
N GLU A 165 -8.95 10.74 14.61
CA GLU A 165 -10.14 9.89 14.71
C GLU A 165 -11.33 10.55 14.02
N LEU A 166 -12.01 9.81 13.17
CA LEU A 166 -13.26 10.21 12.53
C LEU A 166 -14.33 9.14 12.76
N LYS A 167 -15.32 9.44 13.60
CA LYS A 167 -16.49 8.57 13.82
C LYS A 167 -17.59 9.02 12.87
N GLN A 168 -17.77 8.38 11.71
CA GLN A 168 -18.80 8.82 10.76
C GLN A 168 -20.23 8.60 11.30
N GLY A 169 -21.10 9.59 11.06
CA GLY A 169 -22.55 9.44 11.17
C GLY A 169 -23.20 9.57 9.79
N LYS A 170 -24.50 9.26 9.69
CA LYS A 170 -25.28 9.25 8.43
C LYS A 170 -25.21 10.54 7.61
N ASN A 171 -24.89 11.67 8.24
CA ASN A 171 -24.83 12.99 7.62
C ASN A 171 -23.41 13.59 7.60
N ASN A 172 -22.37 12.75 7.62
CA ASN A 172 -20.99 13.26 7.53
C ASN A 172 -20.66 13.69 6.10
N ALA A 173 -20.15 14.90 5.99
CA ALA A 173 -19.72 15.50 4.74
C ALA A 173 -18.28 15.10 4.39
N PHE A 174 -17.45 14.80 5.39
CA PHE A 174 -16.05 14.42 5.22
C PHE A 174 -15.89 12.98 4.74
N LYS A 175 -15.04 12.86 3.72
CA LYS A 175 -14.62 11.63 3.05
C LYS A 175 -13.18 11.27 3.35
N PHE A 176 -12.43 12.19 3.96
CA PHE A 176 -11.00 12.02 4.25
C PHE A 176 -10.64 12.56 5.63
N ILE A 177 -9.64 11.98 6.30
CA ILE A 177 -9.05 12.60 7.48
C ILE A 177 -7.99 13.61 7.04
N LEU A 178 -6.99 13.19 6.27
CA LEU A 178 -5.90 14.06 5.80
C LEU A 178 -5.79 14.03 4.28
N VAL A 179 -5.84 15.19 3.64
CA VAL A 179 -5.60 15.34 2.21
C VAL A 179 -4.43 16.29 1.97
N LEU A 180 -3.44 15.84 1.20
CA LEU A 180 -2.27 16.63 0.82
C LEU A 180 -2.20 16.82 -0.70
N ALA A 181 -1.90 18.04 -1.13
CA ALA A 181 -1.62 18.36 -2.54
C ALA A 181 -0.54 19.43 -2.67
N ASN A 182 0.25 19.37 -3.75
CA ASN A 182 1.38 20.27 -3.99
C ASN A 182 2.32 20.34 -2.77
N VAL A 183 2.90 19.19 -2.45
CA VAL A 183 3.81 18.99 -1.31
C VAL A 183 5.15 18.51 -1.85
N ASN A 184 6.25 19.08 -1.35
CA ASN A 184 7.60 18.66 -1.71
C ASN A 184 8.43 18.47 -0.43
N GLY A 185 8.44 17.23 0.06
CA GLY A 185 9.02 16.85 1.34
C GLY A 185 7.96 16.71 2.42
N GLY A 186 8.24 15.84 3.39
CA GLY A 186 7.40 15.72 4.56
C GLY A 186 7.51 14.34 5.21
N ASN A 187 7.07 14.26 6.46
CA ASN A 187 7.03 13.00 7.18
C ASN A 187 5.75 12.87 8.00
N ILE A 188 5.04 11.76 7.88
CA ILE A 188 3.95 11.37 8.78
C ILE A 188 4.49 10.23 9.64
N LEU A 189 4.77 10.51 10.90
CA LEU A 189 5.56 9.64 11.79
C LEU A 189 4.77 9.28 13.04
N ASN A 190 4.80 8.02 13.47
CA ASN A 190 4.22 7.62 14.76
C ASN A 190 2.75 8.01 14.96
N CYS A 191 2.01 8.25 13.89
CA CYS A 191 0.62 8.69 13.94
C CYS A 191 -0.32 7.49 13.95
N ARG A 192 -1.54 7.70 14.46
CA ARG A 192 -2.64 6.75 14.32
C ARG A 192 -3.78 7.43 13.57
N PHE A 193 -4.38 6.77 12.60
CA PHE A 193 -5.57 7.25 11.90
C PHE A 193 -6.68 6.20 12.04
N VAL A 194 -7.87 6.63 12.43
CA VAL A 194 -8.98 5.74 12.78
C VAL A 194 -10.29 6.23 12.21
N SER A 195 -11.00 5.33 11.57
CA SER A 195 -12.44 5.41 11.37
C SER A 195 -13.02 4.01 11.54
N ASP A 196 -13.83 3.82 12.57
CA ASP A 196 -14.24 2.51 13.09
C ASP A 196 -15.72 2.45 13.44
N LYS A 197 -16.50 3.38 12.88
CA LYS A 197 -17.95 3.41 12.97
C LYS A 197 -18.53 3.04 11.62
N ALA A 198 -19.48 2.10 11.63
CA ALA A 198 -20.15 1.63 10.42
C ALA A 198 -20.68 2.81 9.59
N SER A 199 -20.46 2.76 8.28
CA SER A 199 -20.89 3.81 7.37
C SER A 199 -21.19 3.29 5.97
N ASP A 200 -22.20 3.89 5.33
CA ASP A 200 -22.48 3.70 3.90
C ASP A 200 -21.63 4.65 3.02
N GLY A 201 -20.93 5.60 3.65
CA GLY A 201 -20.12 6.61 3.00
C GLY A 201 -18.66 6.20 2.84
N MET A 202 -18.04 6.62 1.73
CA MET A 202 -16.62 6.41 1.48
C MET A 202 -15.75 7.18 2.49
N ILE A 203 -14.83 6.48 3.17
CA ILE A 203 -13.79 7.07 4.02
C ILE A 203 -12.40 6.62 3.58
N THR A 204 -11.54 7.59 3.27
CA THR A 204 -10.11 7.35 3.10
C THR A 204 -9.29 8.10 4.14
N LEU A 205 -8.49 7.42 4.95
CA LEU A 205 -7.83 8.07 6.09
C LEU A 205 -6.77 9.09 5.64
N VAL A 206 -5.91 8.73 4.67
CA VAL A 206 -4.92 9.64 4.09
C VAL A 206 -4.96 9.60 2.58
N ASP A 207 -5.02 10.78 1.95
CA ASP A 207 -5.00 10.94 0.51
C ASP A 207 -3.85 11.86 0.08
N LEU A 208 -2.82 11.27 -0.52
CA LEU A 208 -1.79 12.00 -1.26
C LEU A 208 -2.36 12.29 -2.65
N PHE A 209 -3.09 13.39 -2.74
CA PHE A 209 -4.08 13.67 -3.77
C PHE A 209 -3.48 13.98 -5.14
N CYS A 210 -2.49 14.87 -5.18
CA CYS A 210 -1.77 15.21 -6.41
C CYS A 210 -0.48 15.97 -6.13
N CYS A 211 0.48 15.88 -7.07
CA CYS A 211 1.74 16.62 -7.02
C CYS A 211 2.47 16.48 -5.67
N CYS A 212 2.37 15.30 -5.05
CA CYS A 212 3.00 15.01 -3.76
C CYS A 212 4.35 14.36 -3.99
N LYS A 213 5.41 14.94 -3.43
CA LYS A 213 6.78 14.52 -3.67
C LYS A 213 7.55 14.31 -2.37
N ASN A 214 8.43 13.31 -2.35
CA ASN A 214 9.42 13.13 -1.28
C ASN A 214 8.81 12.97 0.13
N ILE A 215 7.69 12.26 0.25
CA ILE A 215 6.97 12.06 1.52
C ILE A 215 7.34 10.69 2.12
N LYS A 216 7.54 10.66 3.43
CA LYS A 216 7.72 9.43 4.20
C LYS A 216 6.57 9.22 5.18
N ILE A 217 5.92 8.08 5.14
CA ILE A 217 4.94 7.64 6.15
C ILE A 217 5.59 6.47 6.89
N LYS A 218 5.83 6.62 8.21
CA LYS A 218 6.61 5.62 8.95
C LYS A 218 6.12 5.41 10.38
N ALA A 219 6.09 4.14 10.79
CA ALA A 219 5.69 3.75 12.15
C ALA A 219 4.28 4.23 12.52
N CYS A 220 3.39 4.30 11.53
CA CYS A 220 1.99 4.72 11.70
C CYS A 220 1.05 3.52 11.80
N SER A 221 -0.16 3.76 12.32
CA SER A 221 -1.25 2.78 12.30
C SER A 221 -2.50 3.36 11.64
N PHE A 222 -3.17 2.55 10.85
CA PHE A 222 -4.36 2.91 10.09
C PHE A 222 -5.44 1.86 10.34
N GLU A 223 -6.61 2.30 10.79
CA GLU A 223 -7.74 1.44 11.10
C GLU A 223 -9.00 2.01 10.42
N ASN A 224 -9.44 1.37 9.34
CA ASN A 224 -10.66 1.73 8.60
C ASN A 224 -11.68 0.58 8.75
N MET A 225 -12.37 0.55 9.89
CA MET A 225 -13.35 -0.47 10.27
C MET A 225 -14.79 0.05 10.06
N THR A 226 -15.07 0.57 8.87
CA THR A 226 -16.35 1.21 8.54
C THR A 226 -17.36 0.27 7.87
N GLY A 227 -16.93 -0.89 7.37
CA GLY A 227 -17.74 -1.81 6.58
C GLY A 227 -18.30 -1.22 5.29
N ALA A 228 -17.79 -0.07 4.84
CA ALA A 228 -18.30 0.64 3.68
C ALA A 228 -17.88 -0.04 2.36
N ASP A 229 -18.68 0.10 1.32
CA ASP A 229 -18.35 -0.41 -0.02
C ASP A 229 -17.10 0.24 -0.65
N LYS A 230 -16.68 1.39 -0.13
CA LYS A 230 -15.59 2.23 -0.70
C LYS A 230 -14.76 2.88 0.40
N GLY A 231 -13.51 3.19 0.07
CA GLY A 231 -12.60 3.94 0.94
C GLY A 231 -11.48 3.09 1.54
N SER A 232 -10.35 3.74 1.77
CA SER A 232 -9.06 3.07 2.01
C SER A 232 -8.33 3.59 3.25
N CYS A 233 -7.33 2.89 3.73
CA CYS A 233 -6.40 3.49 4.67
C CYS A 233 -5.58 4.60 4.00
N ILE A 234 -5.00 4.34 2.83
CA ILE A 234 -4.19 5.33 2.10
C ILE A 234 -4.45 5.29 0.59
N TRP A 235 -4.63 6.47 0.00
CA TRP A 235 -4.49 6.67 -1.44
C TRP A 235 -3.23 7.46 -1.77
N VAL A 236 -2.43 6.91 -2.69
CA VAL A 236 -1.34 7.62 -3.36
C VAL A 236 -1.74 7.81 -4.81
N ARG A 237 -2.12 9.03 -5.17
CA ARG A 237 -2.70 9.28 -6.49
C ARG A 237 -2.22 10.56 -7.14
N ASN A 238 -2.67 10.78 -8.36
CA ASN A 238 -2.38 12.02 -9.08
C ASN A 238 -3.58 12.53 -9.90
N LEU A 239 -4.29 13.49 -9.30
CA LEU A 239 -5.40 14.25 -9.89
C LEU A 239 -5.00 15.65 -10.38
N THR A 240 -3.82 15.76 -11.03
CA THR A 240 -3.40 17.01 -11.68
C THR A 240 -4.43 17.52 -12.71
N ASN A 241 -4.46 18.85 -12.92
CA ASN A 241 -5.24 19.47 -13.99
C ASN A 241 -4.51 19.51 -15.34
N SER A 242 -3.20 19.23 -15.36
CA SER A 242 -2.39 19.22 -16.58
C SER A 242 -1.81 17.83 -16.79
N ASP A 243 -2.35 17.14 -17.79
CA ASP A 243 -2.18 15.70 -17.96
C ASP A 243 -0.76 15.31 -18.44
N LYS A 244 0.03 16.26 -18.95
CA LYS A 244 1.34 15.97 -19.60
C LYS A 244 2.56 16.63 -18.98
N ASP A 245 2.41 17.42 -17.92
CA ASP A 245 3.56 18.05 -17.27
C ASP A 245 4.16 17.12 -16.22
N ASN A 246 5.35 16.60 -16.51
CA ASN A 246 6.10 15.71 -15.61
C ASN A 246 6.43 16.35 -14.24
N ARG A 247 6.40 17.68 -14.13
CA ARG A 247 6.55 18.35 -12.83
C ARG A 247 5.39 18.05 -11.90
N ASN A 248 4.21 17.73 -12.44
CA ASN A 248 3.01 17.39 -11.67
C ASN A 248 3.00 15.95 -11.15
N ALA A 249 4.04 15.16 -11.37
CA ALA A 249 4.09 13.78 -10.89
C ALA A 249 3.95 13.71 -9.35
N THR A 250 3.24 12.69 -8.88
CA THR A 250 3.32 12.23 -7.49
C THR A 250 4.46 11.22 -7.43
N GLU A 251 5.51 11.49 -6.67
CA GLU A 251 6.73 10.68 -6.76
C GLU A 251 7.56 10.60 -5.48
N SER A 252 8.39 9.56 -5.40
CA SER A 252 9.34 9.37 -4.29
C SER A 252 8.62 9.30 -2.94
N ILE A 253 7.64 8.40 -2.84
CA ILE A 253 6.85 8.18 -1.62
C ILE A 253 7.29 6.88 -0.99
N SER A 254 7.58 6.91 0.31
CA SER A 254 7.95 5.72 1.08
C SER A 254 6.97 5.52 2.24
N ILE A 255 6.38 4.34 2.31
CA ILE A 255 5.48 3.91 3.37
C ILE A 255 6.14 2.72 4.05
N SER A 256 6.52 2.84 5.32
CA SER A 256 7.33 1.79 5.97
C SER A 256 6.97 1.54 7.42
N ASN A 257 7.11 0.29 7.86
CA ASN A 257 6.90 -0.09 9.27
C ASN A 257 5.52 0.33 9.81
N CYS A 258 4.48 0.29 8.97
CA CYS A 258 3.12 0.72 9.33
C CYS A 258 2.20 -0.50 9.52
N ASN A 259 1.16 -0.33 10.32
CA ASN A 259 0.13 -1.34 10.53
C ASN A 259 -1.19 -0.87 9.95
N PHE A 260 -1.87 -1.75 9.21
CA PHE A 260 -3.13 -1.46 8.55
C PHE A 260 -4.18 -2.50 8.93
N LYS A 261 -5.38 -2.03 9.19
CA LYS A 261 -6.55 -2.85 9.50
C LYS A 261 -7.76 -2.28 8.78
N GLN A 262 -8.48 -3.11 8.02
CA GLN A 262 -9.64 -2.65 7.27
C GLN A 262 -10.72 -3.74 7.15
N ASP A 263 -11.98 -3.32 7.09
CA ASP A 263 -13.14 -4.15 6.73
C ASP A 263 -14.01 -3.53 5.62
N SER A 264 -13.64 -2.37 5.07
CA SER A 264 -14.29 -1.80 3.88
C SER A 264 -13.96 -2.59 2.61
N ASP A 265 -14.88 -2.63 1.66
CA ASP A 265 -14.78 -3.39 0.41
C ASP A 265 -13.92 -2.66 -0.67
N ASP A 266 -13.00 -1.80 -0.28
CA ASP A 266 -12.05 -1.16 -1.20
C ASP A 266 -10.62 -1.60 -0.91
N GLU A 267 -9.66 -1.00 -1.60
CA GLU A 267 -8.25 -1.27 -1.33
C GLU A 267 -7.82 -0.80 0.06
N ILE A 268 -7.01 -1.57 0.79
CA ILE A 268 -6.38 -1.02 2.02
C ILE A 268 -5.45 0.14 1.64
N MET A 269 -4.64 -0.08 0.60
CA MET A 269 -3.80 0.96 0.04
C MET A 269 -3.76 0.88 -1.49
N ALA A 270 -4.04 2.02 -2.12
CA ALA A 270 -4.05 2.14 -3.57
C ALA A 270 -2.99 3.13 -4.07
N VAL A 271 -2.23 2.73 -5.09
CA VAL A 271 -1.28 3.58 -5.82
C VAL A 271 -1.77 3.73 -7.26
N TYR A 272 -2.56 4.78 -7.53
CA TYR A 272 -3.24 4.88 -8.82
C TYR A 272 -3.20 6.25 -9.45
N SER A 273 -2.89 6.28 -10.73
CA SER A 273 -3.01 7.49 -11.52
C SER A 273 -4.47 7.75 -11.89
N SER A 274 -4.88 9.02 -11.88
CA SER A 274 -6.13 9.47 -12.49
C SER A 274 -5.88 10.37 -13.69
N ARG A 275 -4.91 11.27 -13.62
CA ARG A 275 -4.58 12.21 -14.71
C ARG A 275 -3.09 12.39 -14.95
N GLY A 276 -2.29 12.38 -13.88
CA GLY A 276 -0.84 12.60 -13.95
C GLY A 276 -0.05 11.37 -13.56
N ASN A 277 1.25 11.41 -13.82
CA ASN A 277 2.14 10.28 -13.61
C ASN A 277 2.38 10.02 -12.12
N ILE A 278 2.58 8.75 -11.78
CA ILE A 278 3.04 8.29 -10.46
C ILE A 278 4.30 7.47 -10.63
N ARG A 279 5.31 7.73 -9.82
CA ARG A 279 6.55 6.92 -9.88
C ARG A 279 7.33 6.85 -8.58
N ASN A 280 8.16 5.83 -8.46
CA ASN A 280 9.06 5.63 -7.32
C ASN A 280 8.29 5.56 -5.99
N ILE A 281 7.38 4.58 -5.89
CA ILE A 281 6.58 4.35 -4.68
C ILE A 281 7.05 3.06 -4.03
N GLU A 282 7.37 3.14 -2.75
CA GLU A 282 7.91 2.02 -1.98
C GLU A 282 7.07 1.77 -0.74
N VAL A 283 6.63 0.52 -0.56
CA VAL A 283 5.82 0.08 0.57
C VAL A 283 6.50 -1.14 1.19
N GLU A 284 7.08 -0.94 2.38
CA GLU A 284 7.92 -1.96 3.00
C GLU A 284 7.67 -2.22 4.48
N LYS A 285 7.89 -3.47 4.90
CA LYS A 285 7.86 -3.85 6.32
C LYS A 285 6.55 -3.46 7.01
N CYS A 286 5.46 -3.43 6.27
CA CYS A 286 4.14 -3.12 6.79
C CYS A 286 3.35 -4.40 7.07
N GLU A 287 2.43 -4.33 8.01
CA GLU A 287 1.47 -5.40 8.33
C GLU A 287 0.08 -4.95 7.87
N PHE A 288 -0.57 -5.78 7.06
CA PHE A 288 -1.92 -5.55 6.53
C PHE A 288 -2.86 -6.63 7.02
N LYS A 289 -3.98 -6.23 7.62
CA LYS A 289 -5.06 -7.12 8.05
C LYS A 289 -6.35 -6.70 7.38
N ASP A 290 -6.84 -7.59 6.53
CA ASP A 290 -8.07 -7.43 5.78
C ASP A 290 -9.17 -8.36 6.33
N TYR A 291 -10.32 -7.77 6.64
CA TYR A 291 -11.51 -8.40 7.18
C TYR A 291 -12.76 -8.11 6.32
N SER A 292 -12.59 -7.66 5.07
CA SER A 292 -13.70 -7.31 4.18
C SER A 292 -14.59 -8.51 3.82
N ASP A 293 -15.90 -8.29 3.97
CA ASP A 293 -17.03 -9.06 3.42
C ASP A 293 -16.89 -9.41 1.93
N ASN A 294 -16.66 -8.42 1.07
CA ASN A 294 -16.94 -8.58 -0.36
C ASN A 294 -15.77 -8.28 -1.29
N ASN A 295 -14.67 -7.69 -0.83
CA ASN A 295 -13.58 -7.30 -1.73
C ASN A 295 -12.21 -7.21 -1.06
N ALA A 296 -11.42 -8.24 -1.27
CA ALA A 296 -10.17 -8.44 -0.54
C ALA A 296 -8.95 -7.80 -1.20
N LYS A 297 -9.05 -6.53 -1.60
CA LYS A 297 -7.91 -5.85 -2.21
C LYS A 297 -7.06 -5.23 -1.12
N VAL A 298 -5.86 -5.75 -0.89
CA VAL A 298 -4.97 -5.17 0.10
C VAL A 298 -4.12 -4.08 -0.55
N LEU A 299 -3.46 -4.42 -1.66
CA LEU A 299 -2.55 -3.52 -2.38
C LEU A 299 -2.95 -3.44 -3.84
N SER A 300 -3.07 -2.23 -4.36
CA SER A 300 -3.32 -2.02 -5.79
C SER A 300 -2.39 -1.01 -6.43
N THR A 301 -2.12 -1.22 -7.71
CA THR A 301 -1.57 -0.18 -8.55
C THR A 301 -2.20 -0.15 -9.94
N TYR A 302 -2.62 1.04 -10.38
CA TYR A 302 -3.38 1.21 -11.61
C TYR A 302 -3.01 2.48 -12.37
N PRO A 303 -2.98 2.44 -13.71
CA PRO A 303 -2.84 3.63 -14.51
C PRO A 303 -4.20 4.34 -14.61
N SER A 304 -4.24 5.52 -15.21
CA SER A 304 -5.50 6.21 -15.44
C SER A 304 -6.39 5.49 -16.46
N GLU A 305 -7.68 5.82 -16.46
CA GLU A 305 -8.60 5.48 -17.54
C GLU A 305 -8.12 6.06 -18.89
N ASN A 306 -8.56 5.49 -20.00
CA ASN A 306 -8.11 5.85 -21.36
C ASN A 306 -8.43 7.30 -21.77
N SER A 307 -9.39 7.94 -21.12
CA SER A 307 -9.71 9.36 -21.32
C SER A 307 -8.68 10.31 -20.72
N TYR A 308 -7.72 9.78 -19.97
CA TYR A 308 -6.62 10.51 -19.32
C TYR A 308 -5.28 9.85 -19.69
N CYS A 309 -4.15 10.50 -19.38
CA CYS A 309 -2.83 10.01 -19.81
C CYS A 309 -1.82 9.75 -18.68
N GLY A 310 -2.29 9.59 -17.44
CA GLY A 310 -1.38 9.39 -16.33
C GLY A 310 -0.94 7.94 -16.20
N THR A 311 0.37 7.72 -16.19
CA THR A 311 1.00 6.40 -16.10
C THR A 311 1.46 6.06 -14.67
N VAL A 312 1.85 4.81 -14.46
CA VAL A 312 2.48 4.36 -13.21
C VAL A 312 3.79 3.63 -13.50
N ASP A 313 4.85 3.97 -12.76
CA ASP A 313 6.18 3.37 -12.97
C ASP A 313 6.95 3.15 -11.65
N ASN A 314 7.77 2.10 -11.59
CA ASN A 314 8.68 1.83 -10.48
C ASN A 314 7.96 1.79 -9.11
N ILE A 315 7.12 0.78 -8.95
CA ILE A 315 6.34 0.53 -7.72
C ILE A 315 6.88 -0.72 -7.05
N LYS A 316 7.13 -0.64 -5.73
CA LYS A 316 7.65 -1.76 -4.96
C LYS A 316 6.79 -2.04 -3.74
N PHE A 317 6.26 -3.26 -3.69
CA PHE A 317 5.59 -3.82 -2.52
C PHE A 317 6.47 -4.94 -1.97
N PHE A 318 7.21 -4.68 -0.89
CA PHE A 318 8.24 -5.62 -0.45
C PHE A 318 8.38 -5.81 1.06
N ASN A 319 8.74 -7.01 1.49
CA ASN A 319 8.93 -7.35 2.91
C ASN A 319 7.70 -7.05 3.78
N ASN A 320 6.48 -7.13 3.24
CA ASN A 320 5.25 -6.91 3.98
C ASN A 320 4.66 -8.22 4.51
N LYS A 321 3.83 -8.12 5.54
CA LYS A 321 2.97 -9.19 6.02
C LYS A 321 1.53 -8.85 5.65
N ILE A 322 0.86 -9.76 4.95
CA ILE A 322 -0.50 -9.57 4.48
C ILE A 322 -1.31 -10.76 4.97
N TYR A 323 -2.34 -10.47 5.76
CA TYR A 323 -3.37 -11.42 6.14
C TYR A 323 -4.70 -10.93 5.56
N SER A 324 -5.41 -11.81 4.86
CA SER A 324 -6.77 -11.57 4.41
C SER A 324 -7.63 -12.75 4.82
N GLU A 325 -8.65 -12.48 5.65
CA GLU A 325 -9.59 -13.50 6.12
C GLU A 325 -10.36 -14.13 4.95
N LYS A 326 -10.57 -13.37 3.88
CA LYS A 326 -11.37 -13.82 2.76
C LYS A 326 -10.95 -13.14 1.48
N ILE A 327 -10.83 -13.88 0.38
CA ILE A 327 -10.60 -13.36 -0.96
C ILE A 327 -11.82 -13.51 -1.86
N SER A 328 -12.27 -12.43 -2.49
CA SER A 328 -13.35 -12.47 -3.49
C SER A 328 -12.86 -12.19 -4.91
N ASN A 329 -11.79 -11.41 -5.08
CA ASN A 329 -11.21 -11.11 -6.40
C ASN A 329 -9.70 -11.32 -6.34
N TYR A 330 -8.99 -10.42 -5.68
CA TYR A 330 -7.53 -10.45 -5.60
C TYR A 330 -6.97 -9.68 -4.42
N THR A 331 -5.83 -10.13 -3.87
CA THR A 331 -5.14 -9.52 -2.72
C THR A 331 -4.18 -8.42 -3.14
N ILE A 332 -3.36 -8.68 -4.15
CA ILE A 332 -2.49 -7.71 -4.81
C ILE A 332 -2.84 -7.64 -6.28
N THR A 333 -2.96 -6.44 -6.82
CA THR A 333 -3.33 -6.23 -8.23
C THR A 333 -2.48 -5.17 -8.91
N VAL A 334 -2.12 -5.45 -10.16
CA VAL A 334 -1.36 -4.56 -11.04
C VAL A 334 -2.17 -4.36 -12.33
N GLY A 335 -2.46 -3.10 -12.64
CA GLY A 335 -3.24 -2.70 -13.81
C GLY A 335 -4.74 -2.90 -13.68
N GLY A 336 -5.50 -2.18 -14.50
CA GLY A 336 -6.97 -2.21 -14.53
C GLY A 336 -7.45 -2.58 -15.92
N SER A 337 -8.56 -3.31 -16.01
CA SER A 337 -9.06 -3.79 -17.29
C SER A 337 -9.44 -2.63 -18.20
N ASN A 338 -9.18 -2.80 -19.51
CA ASN A 338 -9.44 -1.80 -20.54
C ASN A 338 -8.68 -0.48 -20.30
N ARG A 339 -7.46 -0.54 -19.75
CA ARG A 339 -6.60 0.63 -19.54
C ARG A 339 -5.31 0.51 -20.34
N ALA A 340 -5.21 1.28 -21.42
CA ALA A 340 -4.08 1.31 -22.35
C ALA A 340 -2.90 2.18 -21.86
N ASN A 341 -3.11 2.96 -20.80
CA ASN A 341 -2.04 3.73 -20.16
C ASN A 341 -1.05 2.78 -19.47
N ALA A 342 0.24 3.12 -19.56
CA ALA A 342 1.30 2.22 -19.12
C ALA A 342 1.35 2.02 -17.59
N VAL A 343 1.56 0.77 -17.19
CA VAL A 343 2.10 0.37 -15.87
C VAL A 343 3.39 -0.38 -16.08
N SER A 344 4.51 0.10 -15.54
CA SER A 344 5.82 -0.52 -15.74
C SER A 344 6.62 -0.68 -14.44
N ASN A 345 7.51 -1.66 -14.43
CA ASN A 345 8.53 -1.83 -13.41
C ASN A 345 7.94 -2.01 -12.00
N VAL A 346 7.02 -2.97 -11.87
CA VAL A 346 6.40 -3.31 -10.58
C VAL A 346 7.11 -4.50 -9.97
N VAL A 347 7.52 -4.38 -8.70
CA VAL A 347 8.18 -5.45 -7.96
C VAL A 347 7.37 -5.81 -6.72
N ILE A 348 6.96 -7.07 -6.64
CA ILE A 348 6.29 -7.66 -5.47
C ILE A 348 7.24 -8.69 -4.89
N SER A 349 7.93 -8.37 -3.78
CA SER A 349 9.00 -9.25 -3.29
C SER A 349 9.17 -9.39 -1.79
N GLY A 350 9.53 -10.59 -1.32
CA GLY A 350 9.82 -10.81 0.11
C GLY A 350 8.58 -10.72 1.01
N ASN A 351 7.37 -10.73 0.45
CA ASN A 351 6.14 -10.61 1.25
C ASN A 351 5.71 -11.98 1.81
N GLU A 352 5.13 -11.96 3.00
CA GLU A 352 4.44 -13.08 3.62
C GLU A 352 2.93 -12.85 3.46
N ILE A 353 2.26 -13.67 2.66
CA ILE A 353 0.85 -13.51 2.30
C ILE A 353 0.07 -14.75 2.76
N THR A 354 -0.91 -14.54 3.64
CA THR A 354 -1.75 -15.60 4.20
C THR A 354 -3.22 -15.32 3.86
N ILE A 355 -3.88 -16.30 3.27
CA ILE A 355 -5.29 -16.23 2.86
C ILE A 355 -6.06 -17.39 3.46
N ASP A 356 -7.14 -17.09 4.17
CA ASP A 356 -7.93 -18.09 4.89
C ASP A 356 -9.01 -18.72 4.01
N LYS A 357 -9.80 -17.92 3.29
CA LYS A 357 -10.97 -18.40 2.54
C LYS A 357 -11.11 -17.69 1.20
N SER A 358 -11.77 -18.33 0.23
CA SER A 358 -12.20 -17.72 -1.03
C SER A 358 -13.72 -17.79 -1.18
N THR A 359 -14.36 -16.75 -1.70
CA THR A 359 -15.83 -16.71 -1.85
C THR A 359 -16.37 -16.62 -3.26
N LYS A 360 -15.52 -16.41 -4.25
CA LYS A 360 -15.95 -16.43 -5.64
C LYS A 360 -15.14 -17.46 -6.41
N ASP A 361 -15.66 -17.80 -7.58
CA ASP A 361 -14.93 -18.59 -8.53
C ASP A 361 -13.81 -17.75 -9.16
N SER A 362 -12.65 -18.35 -9.37
CA SER A 362 -11.49 -17.72 -10.03
C SER A 362 -10.90 -16.52 -9.28
N CYS A 363 -10.63 -16.66 -7.97
CA CYS A 363 -9.86 -15.65 -7.24
C CYS A 363 -8.35 -15.71 -7.61
N LYS A 364 -7.62 -14.62 -7.41
CA LYS A 364 -6.16 -14.54 -7.66
C LYS A 364 -5.46 -13.85 -6.50
N ILE A 365 -4.51 -14.48 -5.81
CA ILE A 365 -3.82 -13.79 -4.70
C ILE A 365 -3.00 -12.61 -5.23
N ILE A 366 -2.16 -12.84 -6.24
CA ILE A 366 -1.45 -11.80 -6.99
C ILE A 366 -1.94 -11.82 -8.45
N TYR A 367 -2.53 -10.71 -8.88
CA TYR A 367 -3.14 -10.56 -10.19
C TYR A 367 -2.49 -9.45 -11.02
N ILE A 368 -1.93 -9.81 -12.17
CA ILE A 368 -1.52 -8.86 -13.19
C ILE A 368 -2.58 -8.91 -14.28
N ASN A 369 -3.25 -7.78 -14.50
CA ASN A 369 -4.34 -7.70 -15.46
C ASN A 369 -3.85 -7.96 -16.89
N ASP A 370 -4.61 -8.71 -17.67
CA ASP A 370 -4.29 -9.09 -19.05
C ASP A 370 -5.34 -8.59 -20.07
N ASN A 371 -6.40 -7.95 -19.60
CA ASN A 371 -7.52 -7.56 -20.46
C ASN A 371 -7.38 -6.12 -20.98
N ASP A 372 -6.96 -6.00 -22.24
CA ASP A 372 -6.77 -4.73 -22.96
C ASP A 372 -5.92 -3.73 -22.17
N THR A 373 -4.75 -4.21 -21.72
CA THR A 373 -3.85 -3.46 -20.84
C THR A 373 -2.47 -3.24 -21.45
N ASN A 374 -1.77 -2.20 -20.97
CA ASN A 374 -0.36 -1.93 -21.28
C ASN A 374 0.49 -2.09 -20.00
N ILE A 375 0.82 -3.34 -19.66
CA ILE A 375 1.57 -3.68 -18.46
C ILE A 375 2.85 -4.40 -18.84
N GLU A 376 3.97 -3.91 -18.32
CA GLU A 376 5.29 -4.46 -18.61
C GLU A 376 6.14 -4.58 -17.34
N ASN A 377 7.07 -5.53 -17.34
CA ASN A 377 8.11 -5.66 -16.31
C ASN A 377 7.55 -5.80 -14.89
N VAL A 378 6.66 -6.77 -14.69
CA VAL A 378 6.13 -7.12 -13.35
C VAL A 378 6.85 -8.35 -12.81
N PHE A 379 7.55 -8.18 -11.69
CA PHE A 379 8.35 -9.21 -11.05
C PHE A 379 7.72 -9.64 -9.72
N VAL A 380 7.47 -10.94 -9.56
CA VAL A 380 6.97 -11.55 -8.32
C VAL A 380 8.02 -12.49 -7.81
N ARG A 381 8.73 -12.14 -6.72
CA ARG A 381 9.88 -12.92 -6.26
C ARG A 381 10.05 -13.03 -4.77
N ASP A 382 10.66 -14.12 -4.30
CA ASP A 382 11.00 -14.30 -2.88
C ASP A 382 9.79 -14.18 -1.93
N ASN A 383 8.56 -14.37 -2.41
CA ASN A 383 7.36 -14.29 -1.55
C ASN A 383 7.03 -15.66 -0.95
N ILE A 384 6.43 -15.65 0.23
CA ILE A 384 5.81 -16.80 0.87
C ILE A 384 4.30 -16.59 0.79
N ILE A 385 3.60 -17.49 0.10
CA ILE A 385 2.16 -17.45 -0.10
C ILE A 385 1.55 -18.71 0.52
N THR A 386 0.72 -18.54 1.53
CA THR A 386 0.06 -19.61 2.28
C THR A 386 -1.45 -19.51 2.12
N ALA A 387 -2.04 -20.57 1.59
CA ALA A 387 -3.49 -20.80 1.61
C ALA A 387 -3.81 -21.71 2.80
N GLU A 388 -4.37 -21.15 3.88
CA GLU A 388 -4.70 -21.93 5.08
C GLU A 388 -5.98 -22.76 4.92
N GLY A 389 -6.96 -22.23 4.18
CA GLY A 389 -8.17 -22.96 3.82
C GLY A 389 -8.09 -23.67 2.47
N GLN A 390 -9.21 -24.30 2.09
CA GLN A 390 -9.38 -24.93 0.79
C GLN A 390 -9.73 -23.88 -0.27
N LEU A 391 -8.73 -23.32 -0.93
CA LEU A 391 -8.88 -22.28 -1.95
C LEU A 391 -8.94 -22.90 -3.37
N VAL A 392 -9.82 -23.88 -3.55
CA VAL A 392 -9.87 -24.76 -4.75
C VAL A 392 -10.22 -24.06 -6.06
N ASN A 393 -10.64 -22.79 -6.01
CA ASN A 393 -10.95 -21.94 -7.17
C ASN A 393 -9.99 -20.73 -7.27
N THR A 394 -8.86 -20.75 -6.57
CA THR A 394 -7.92 -19.63 -6.48
C THR A 394 -6.58 -19.94 -7.15
N THR A 395 -6.03 -18.95 -7.85
CA THR A 395 -4.66 -18.94 -8.37
C THR A 395 -3.75 -18.12 -7.47
N ALA A 396 -2.55 -18.60 -7.10
CA ALA A 396 -1.67 -17.78 -6.27
C ALA A 396 -1.03 -16.62 -7.06
N VAL A 397 -0.45 -16.88 -8.23
CA VAL A 397 0.13 -15.82 -9.08
C VAL A 397 -0.34 -15.96 -10.51
N TYR A 398 -0.85 -14.86 -11.08
CA TYR A 398 -1.38 -14.82 -12.45
C TYR A 398 -0.69 -13.73 -13.28
N ASN A 399 -0.12 -14.13 -14.43
CA ASN A 399 0.32 -13.26 -15.52
C ASN A 399 1.43 -12.25 -15.19
N ALA A 400 2.30 -12.55 -14.23
CA ALA A 400 3.51 -11.74 -14.02
C ALA A 400 4.56 -12.04 -15.09
N THR A 401 5.36 -11.03 -15.46
CA THR A 401 6.45 -11.17 -16.45
C THR A 401 7.48 -12.22 -16.00
N CYS A 402 7.85 -12.22 -14.72
CA CYS A 402 8.77 -13.18 -14.14
C CYS A 402 8.36 -13.52 -12.71
N ILE A 403 8.35 -14.81 -12.39
CA ILE A 403 7.91 -15.37 -11.12
C ILE A 403 9.01 -16.29 -10.61
N ASN A 404 9.80 -15.84 -9.64
CA ASN A 404 10.98 -16.59 -9.22
C ASN A 404 11.18 -16.69 -7.71
N ASP A 405 11.70 -17.83 -7.26
CA ASP A 405 12.09 -18.04 -5.86
C ASP A 405 10.92 -17.85 -4.86
N ASN A 406 9.66 -18.00 -5.29
CA ASN A 406 8.51 -17.95 -4.40
C ASN A 406 8.22 -19.32 -3.78
N THR A 407 7.67 -19.33 -2.58
CA THR A 407 7.09 -20.53 -1.95
C THR A 407 5.57 -20.39 -1.89
N VAL A 408 4.86 -21.32 -2.52
CA VAL A 408 3.39 -21.38 -2.54
C VAL A 408 2.95 -22.68 -1.88
N THR A 409 2.19 -22.58 -0.79
CA THR A 409 1.73 -23.75 -0.03
C THR A 409 0.22 -23.68 0.24
N GLY A 410 -0.47 -24.80 0.04
CA GLY A 410 -1.89 -24.98 0.39
C GLY A 410 -2.72 -25.54 -0.77
N GLU A 411 -3.99 -25.84 -0.49
CA GLU A 411 -4.92 -26.42 -1.47
C GLU A 411 -5.48 -25.32 -2.39
N LEU A 412 -4.79 -25.05 -3.50
CA LEU A 412 -5.15 -24.06 -4.53
C LEU A 412 -5.67 -24.72 -5.82
N ALA A 413 -6.41 -23.98 -6.64
CA ALA A 413 -6.68 -24.39 -8.02
C ALA A 413 -5.36 -24.43 -8.82
N THR A 414 -4.63 -23.32 -8.77
CA THR A 414 -3.39 -23.14 -9.53
C THR A 414 -2.35 -22.44 -8.67
N GLY A 415 -1.10 -22.93 -8.67
CA GLY A 415 0.00 -22.20 -8.06
C GLY A 415 0.35 -20.97 -8.89
N ILE A 416 0.91 -21.19 -10.08
CA ILE A 416 1.32 -20.14 -11.03
C ILE A 416 0.57 -20.32 -12.34
N CYS A 417 0.09 -19.23 -12.93
CA CYS A 417 -0.53 -19.20 -14.26
C CYS A 417 0.12 -18.14 -15.13
N TYR A 418 0.57 -18.52 -16.34
CA TYR A 418 1.26 -17.68 -17.30
C TYR A 418 2.61 -17.11 -16.82
N GLY A 419 3.33 -16.48 -17.75
CA GLY A 419 4.64 -15.88 -17.50
C GLY A 419 5.78 -16.88 -17.41
N LYS A 420 6.92 -16.41 -16.88
CA LYS A 420 8.16 -17.20 -16.75
C LYS A 420 8.41 -17.58 -15.29
N ALA A 421 8.35 -18.87 -14.98
CA ALA A 421 8.44 -19.43 -13.63
C ALA A 421 9.81 -20.09 -13.37
N TYR A 422 10.59 -19.56 -12.43
CA TYR A 422 11.93 -20.05 -12.10
C TYR A 422 12.10 -20.38 -10.61
N ARG A 423 12.59 -21.58 -10.28
CA ARG A 423 13.00 -21.93 -8.91
C ARG A 423 11.91 -21.72 -7.83
N ASN A 424 10.64 -21.82 -8.21
CA ASN A 424 9.55 -21.74 -7.24
C ASN A 424 9.38 -23.08 -6.52
N ILE A 425 8.92 -23.02 -5.28
CA ILE A 425 8.48 -24.19 -4.52
C ILE A 425 6.96 -24.14 -4.45
N ILE A 426 6.27 -25.16 -4.98
CA ILE A 426 4.81 -25.23 -5.00
C ILE A 426 4.35 -26.53 -4.37
N ASN A 427 3.50 -26.44 -3.35
CA ASN A 427 3.05 -27.60 -2.57
C ASN A 427 1.53 -27.60 -2.37
N GLY A 428 0.85 -28.62 -2.90
CA GLY A 428 -0.57 -28.89 -2.62
C GLY A 428 -1.58 -28.34 -3.63
N SER A 429 -1.14 -27.61 -4.66
CA SER A 429 -2.05 -27.08 -5.69
C SER A 429 -2.58 -28.17 -6.62
N ARG A 430 -3.83 -28.03 -7.11
CA ARG A 430 -4.39 -28.95 -8.11
C ARG A 430 -3.55 -28.92 -9.39
N THR A 431 -3.23 -27.75 -9.92
CA THR A 431 -2.22 -27.56 -10.97
C THR A 431 -1.12 -26.69 -10.41
N ALA A 432 0.13 -27.14 -10.38
CA ALA A 432 1.19 -26.31 -9.79
C ALA A 432 1.57 -25.14 -10.71
N ILE A 433 1.82 -25.41 -11.99
CA ILE A 433 2.09 -24.36 -13.00
C ILE A 433 1.21 -24.59 -14.23
N ALA A 434 0.47 -23.58 -14.64
CA ALA A 434 -0.42 -23.60 -15.79
C ALA A 434 0.05 -22.60 -16.87
N SER A 435 0.11 -23.08 -18.10
CA SER A 435 0.42 -22.32 -19.31
C SER A 435 1.65 -21.40 -19.22
N PRO A 436 2.80 -21.88 -18.71
CA PRO A 436 3.99 -21.03 -18.60
C PRO A 436 4.63 -20.83 -19.98
N GLU A 437 5.18 -19.64 -20.24
CA GLU A 437 6.15 -19.45 -21.33
C GLU A 437 7.43 -20.25 -21.03
N THR A 438 7.82 -20.25 -19.77
CA THR A 438 8.99 -20.98 -19.28
C THR A 438 8.72 -21.49 -17.87
N ALA A 439 9.04 -22.76 -17.60
CA ALA A 439 9.06 -23.31 -16.26
C ALA A 439 10.39 -24.02 -16.04
N GLU A 440 11.27 -23.43 -15.23
CA GLU A 440 12.62 -23.95 -15.03
C GLU A 440 13.01 -24.10 -13.56
N ASN A 441 13.60 -25.25 -13.23
CA ASN A 441 14.16 -25.56 -11.92
C ASN A 441 13.15 -25.40 -10.76
N ASN A 442 11.86 -25.54 -11.04
CA ASN A 442 10.83 -25.50 -9.99
C ASN A 442 10.79 -26.83 -9.23
N ILE A 443 10.38 -26.74 -7.97
CA ILE A 443 10.20 -27.88 -7.09
C ILE A 443 8.72 -27.96 -6.74
N ILE A 444 8.07 -29.03 -7.19
CA ILE A 444 6.62 -29.20 -7.12
C ILE A 444 6.30 -30.47 -6.33
N TYR A 445 5.44 -30.35 -5.32
CA TYR A 445 5.04 -31.44 -4.45
C TYR A 445 3.52 -31.53 -4.30
N ARG A 446 3.03 -32.76 -4.16
CA ARG A 446 1.65 -33.07 -3.78
C ARG A 446 0.62 -32.37 -4.67
N CYS A 447 0.91 -32.27 -5.96
CA CYS A 447 0.02 -31.66 -6.93
C CYS A 447 -0.86 -32.72 -7.62
N GLY A 448 -1.99 -32.26 -8.16
CA GLY A 448 -2.78 -33.04 -9.12
C GLY A 448 -2.04 -33.13 -10.46
N ILE A 449 -1.72 -31.97 -11.03
CA ILE A 449 -0.95 -31.79 -12.24
C ILE A 449 0.28 -30.93 -11.91
N GLY A 450 1.47 -31.39 -12.27
CA GLY A 450 2.69 -30.62 -12.05
C GLY A 450 2.73 -29.38 -12.93
N ILE A 451 2.88 -29.59 -14.24
CA ILE A 451 2.89 -28.52 -15.22
C ILE A 451 1.90 -28.86 -16.32
N SER A 452 0.98 -27.94 -16.62
CA SER A 452 0.05 -28.07 -17.74
C SER A 452 0.29 -26.95 -18.74
N CYS A 453 0.44 -27.26 -20.01
CA CYS A 453 0.72 -26.32 -21.08
C CYS A 453 -0.44 -26.26 -22.07
N ASP A 454 -0.95 -25.04 -22.30
CA ASP A 454 -2.05 -24.74 -23.23
C ASP A 454 -1.77 -23.44 -24.03
N ILE A 455 -0.49 -23.20 -24.35
CA ILE A 455 -0.05 -22.06 -25.15
C ILE A 455 0.83 -22.55 -26.29
N GLN A 456 1.06 -21.69 -27.30
CA GLN A 456 1.71 -22.10 -28.54
C GLN A 456 3.16 -22.58 -28.34
N GLU A 457 3.91 -21.95 -27.42
CA GLU A 457 5.31 -22.31 -27.17
C GLU A 457 5.61 -22.30 -25.67
N SER A 458 6.25 -23.35 -25.16
CA SER A 458 6.76 -23.39 -23.79
C SER A 458 8.10 -24.12 -23.69
N ARG A 459 8.95 -23.64 -22.77
CA ARG A 459 10.20 -24.31 -22.37
C ARG A 459 10.11 -24.83 -20.94
N ILE A 460 10.21 -26.14 -20.75
CA ILE A 460 10.02 -26.82 -19.47
C ILE A 460 11.31 -27.58 -19.12
N ALA A 461 12.12 -27.07 -18.20
CA ALA A 461 13.43 -27.69 -17.95
C ALA A 461 13.86 -27.80 -16.48
N GLY A 462 14.49 -28.91 -16.10
CA GLY A 462 15.11 -29.06 -14.78
C GLY A 462 14.13 -29.11 -13.60
N ASN A 463 12.83 -29.29 -13.85
CA ASN A 463 11.84 -29.29 -12.77
C ASN A 463 11.84 -30.63 -12.02
N VAL A 464 11.58 -30.59 -10.72
CA VAL A 464 11.38 -31.77 -9.88
C VAL A 464 9.91 -31.80 -9.45
N ILE A 465 9.19 -32.82 -9.89
CA ILE A 465 7.75 -32.94 -9.70
C ILE A 465 7.44 -34.24 -8.97
N SER A 466 6.74 -34.15 -7.84
CA SER A 466 6.21 -35.29 -7.10
C SER A 466 4.70 -35.19 -7.00
N LEU A 467 3.99 -36.12 -7.63
CA LEU A 467 2.53 -36.12 -7.67
C LEU A 467 1.94 -36.52 -6.32
N ASP A 468 0.75 -35.99 -6.01
CA ASP A 468 0.00 -36.46 -4.85
C ASP A 468 -0.33 -37.95 -5.00
N PRO A 469 -0.09 -38.80 -3.98
CA PRO A 469 -0.33 -40.24 -4.11
C PRO A 469 -1.77 -40.64 -4.39
N GLN A 470 -2.74 -39.83 -3.95
CA GLN A 470 -4.17 -40.11 -4.04
C GLN A 470 -4.85 -39.29 -5.15
N LYS A 471 -4.49 -38.01 -5.28
CA LYS A 471 -5.13 -37.05 -6.18
C LYS A 471 -4.31 -36.72 -7.43
N GLY A 472 -3.05 -37.18 -7.50
CA GLY A 472 -2.16 -36.93 -8.63
C GLY A 472 -2.66 -37.56 -9.92
N ILE A 473 -2.49 -36.84 -11.03
CA ILE A 473 -2.94 -37.19 -12.38
C ILE A 473 -1.75 -37.22 -13.34
N CYS A 474 -1.03 -36.10 -13.47
CA CYS A 474 0.00 -35.95 -14.50
C CYS A 474 1.18 -35.08 -14.05
N GLY A 475 2.41 -35.49 -14.33
CA GLY A 475 3.61 -34.68 -14.11
C GLY A 475 3.64 -33.47 -15.03
N ILE A 476 3.78 -33.71 -16.34
CA ILE A 476 3.80 -32.69 -17.38
C ILE A 476 2.75 -33.03 -18.44
N GLU A 477 1.80 -32.13 -18.63
CA GLU A 477 0.70 -32.25 -19.58
C GLU A 477 0.82 -31.18 -20.67
N VAL A 478 0.75 -31.60 -21.93
CA VAL A 478 0.61 -30.71 -23.09
C VAL A 478 -0.77 -30.96 -23.69
N LYS A 479 -1.66 -29.98 -23.54
CA LYS A 479 -3.06 -30.10 -23.92
C LYS A 479 -3.26 -29.99 -25.43
N ASP A 480 -4.35 -30.57 -25.90
CA ASP A 480 -4.88 -30.26 -27.23
C ASP A 480 -5.69 -28.97 -27.13
N ASN A 481 -5.25 -27.95 -27.86
CA ASN A 481 -6.03 -26.76 -28.06
C ASN A 481 -6.14 -26.45 -29.55
N ASN A 482 -7.32 -26.77 -30.06
CA ASN A 482 -7.70 -26.70 -31.47
C ASN A 482 -7.70 -25.27 -32.04
N SER A 483 -7.50 -24.23 -31.22
CA SER A 483 -7.47 -22.84 -31.67
C SER A 483 -6.07 -22.33 -32.06
N LEU A 484 -4.99 -23.06 -31.74
CA LEU A 484 -3.62 -22.68 -32.10
C LEU A 484 -2.97 -23.75 -32.98
N SER A 485 -2.14 -23.32 -33.93
CA SER A 485 -1.36 -24.22 -34.80
C SER A 485 0.13 -24.04 -34.57
N GLY A 486 0.92 -25.11 -34.79
CA GLY A 486 2.38 -25.04 -34.72
C GLY A 486 2.97 -25.03 -33.32
N TYR A 487 2.37 -25.77 -32.39
CA TYR A 487 2.87 -25.93 -31.03
C TYR A 487 4.32 -26.42 -31.00
N LYS A 488 5.19 -25.73 -30.24
CA LYS A 488 6.58 -26.15 -30.02
C LYS A 488 6.89 -26.21 -28.53
N PHE A 489 7.16 -27.40 -28.05
CA PHE A 489 7.48 -27.63 -26.65
C PHE A 489 8.85 -28.27 -26.52
N GLU A 490 9.69 -27.69 -25.69
CA GLU A 490 10.94 -28.32 -25.27
C GLU A 490 10.80 -28.72 -23.80
N CYS A 491 10.81 -30.02 -23.53
CA CYS A 491 10.88 -30.55 -22.18
C CYS A 491 12.24 -31.22 -21.99
N SER A 492 13.08 -30.70 -21.08
CA SER A 492 14.42 -31.25 -20.87
C SER A 492 14.81 -31.40 -19.40
N ASN A 493 15.51 -32.49 -19.07
CA ASN A 493 16.08 -32.70 -17.73
C ASN A 493 15.06 -32.65 -16.57
N ASN A 494 13.78 -32.93 -16.81
CA ASN A 494 12.77 -32.94 -15.74
C ASN A 494 12.79 -34.29 -15.01
N LYS A 495 12.53 -34.26 -13.71
CA LYS A 495 12.33 -35.44 -12.87
C LYS A 495 10.88 -35.49 -12.39
N VAL A 496 10.15 -36.52 -12.81
CA VAL A 496 8.76 -36.75 -12.38
C VAL A 496 8.68 -38.01 -11.51
N VAL A 497 8.06 -37.90 -10.35
CA VAL A 497 7.82 -39.01 -9.41
C VAL A 497 6.33 -39.28 -9.34
N THR A 498 5.96 -40.51 -9.68
CA THR A 498 4.59 -41.04 -9.64
C THR A 498 4.45 -42.06 -8.51
N SER A 499 3.22 -42.24 -8.04
CA SER A 499 2.90 -43.12 -6.90
C SER A 499 2.06 -44.35 -7.28
N ASN A 500 1.37 -44.34 -8.41
CA ASN A 500 0.55 -45.47 -8.87
C ASN A 500 0.43 -45.52 -10.41
N GLU A 501 -0.03 -46.65 -10.94
CA GLU A 501 -0.10 -46.93 -12.39
C GLU A 501 -1.13 -46.07 -13.14
N LYS A 502 -2.09 -45.44 -12.43
CA LYS A 502 -3.09 -44.56 -13.03
C LYS A 502 -2.56 -43.15 -13.30
N GLN A 503 -1.35 -42.85 -12.82
CA GLN A 503 -0.71 -41.55 -13.01
C GLN A 503 0.14 -41.53 -14.27
N TYR A 504 0.25 -40.36 -14.86
CA TYR A 504 1.11 -40.11 -16.01
C TYR A 504 2.33 -39.29 -15.59
N GLY A 505 3.52 -39.72 -16.03
CA GLY A 505 4.69 -38.87 -16.00
C GLY A 505 4.55 -37.71 -16.98
N PHE A 506 4.15 -38.06 -18.20
CA PHE A 506 3.99 -37.18 -19.34
C PHE A 506 2.70 -37.54 -20.08
N ALA A 507 1.86 -36.55 -20.38
CA ALA A 507 0.67 -36.70 -21.20
C ALA A 507 0.70 -35.65 -22.33
N ILE A 508 0.91 -36.10 -23.56
CA ILE A 508 1.00 -35.23 -24.74
C ILE A 508 -0.17 -35.53 -25.66
N HIS A 509 -1.07 -34.55 -25.78
CA HIS A 509 -2.27 -34.66 -26.60
C HIS A 509 -2.02 -34.14 -28.04
N ASN A 510 -1.32 -33.02 -28.17
CA ASN A 510 -1.04 -32.40 -29.46
C ASN A 510 0.31 -31.64 -29.44
N GLY A 511 0.87 -31.35 -30.62
CA GLY A 511 2.02 -30.46 -30.80
C GLY A 511 3.35 -31.14 -31.14
N ASP A 512 4.35 -30.32 -31.48
CA ASP A 512 5.74 -30.75 -31.68
C ASP A 512 6.48 -30.67 -30.35
N VAL A 513 6.67 -31.83 -29.72
CA VAL A 513 7.26 -31.95 -28.38
C VAL A 513 8.60 -32.65 -28.47
N ARG A 514 9.64 -31.93 -28.08
CA ARG A 514 10.98 -32.46 -27.92
C ARG A 514 11.21 -32.84 -26.46
N LEU A 515 11.38 -34.14 -26.20
CA LEU A 515 11.76 -34.66 -24.88
C LEU A 515 13.26 -34.97 -24.88
N VAL A 516 14.01 -34.40 -23.92
CA VAL A 516 15.46 -34.60 -23.80
C VAL A 516 15.83 -34.95 -22.37
N ALA A 517 16.39 -36.14 -22.13
CA ALA A 517 16.92 -36.54 -20.82
C ALA A 517 15.91 -36.38 -19.65
N ASN A 518 14.62 -36.67 -19.89
CA ASN A 518 13.59 -36.60 -18.84
C ASN A 518 13.47 -37.94 -18.10
N ILE A 519 13.43 -37.88 -16.77
CA ILE A 519 13.41 -39.05 -15.90
C ILE A 519 12.03 -39.22 -15.26
N LEU A 520 11.46 -40.42 -15.41
CA LEU A 520 10.24 -40.85 -14.73
C LEU A 520 10.59 -41.88 -13.66
N TYR A 521 10.20 -41.62 -12.42
CA TYR A 521 10.28 -42.55 -11.30
C TYR A 521 8.88 -43.01 -10.88
N GLY A 522 8.78 -44.26 -10.44
CA GLY A 522 7.53 -44.86 -9.97
C GLY A 522 6.76 -45.62 -11.06
N PRO A 523 5.56 -46.12 -10.73
CA PRO A 523 4.79 -47.03 -11.59
C PRO A 523 3.94 -46.35 -12.67
N GLY A 524 3.94 -45.01 -12.75
CA GLY A 524 3.18 -44.27 -13.75
C GLY A 524 3.71 -44.45 -15.18
N THR A 525 2.92 -44.00 -16.16
CA THR A 525 3.20 -44.24 -17.59
C THR A 525 3.39 -42.93 -18.37
N ARG A 526 3.77 -43.03 -19.65
CA ARG A 526 3.77 -41.92 -20.60
C ARG A 526 2.61 -42.12 -21.58
N LYS A 527 1.81 -41.08 -21.83
CA LYS A 527 0.67 -41.11 -22.76
C LYS A 527 0.93 -40.15 -23.93
N TYR A 528 0.85 -40.66 -25.15
CA TYR A 528 1.00 -39.88 -26.38
C TYR A 528 -0.17 -40.17 -27.31
N GLU A 529 -0.95 -39.16 -27.67
CA GLU A 529 -2.09 -39.34 -28.58
C GLU A 529 -1.59 -39.37 -30.04
N SER A 530 -1.69 -40.56 -30.64
CA SER A 530 -1.12 -40.87 -31.96
C SER A 530 -1.83 -40.10 -33.07
N GLY A 531 -1.05 -39.47 -33.96
CA GLY A 531 -1.56 -38.74 -35.13
C GLY A 531 -1.72 -37.24 -34.94
N MET A 532 -1.63 -36.74 -33.70
CA MET A 532 -1.71 -35.30 -33.38
C MET A 532 -0.39 -34.75 -32.82
N ALA A 533 0.33 -35.55 -32.01
CA ALA A 533 1.63 -35.14 -31.48
C ALA A 533 2.81 -35.70 -32.30
N LYS A 534 3.83 -34.86 -32.55
CA LYS A 534 5.16 -35.30 -32.98
C LYS A 534 6.06 -35.29 -31.75
N VAL A 535 6.48 -36.47 -31.29
CA VAL A 535 7.34 -36.59 -30.10
C VAL A 535 8.71 -37.12 -30.52
N THR A 536 9.76 -36.34 -30.22
CA THR A 536 11.15 -36.80 -30.37
C THR A 536 11.75 -37.03 -28.99
N ASP A 537 11.98 -38.29 -28.63
CA ASP A 537 12.61 -38.66 -27.35
C ASP A 537 14.12 -38.85 -27.57
N ILE A 538 14.92 -38.00 -26.94
CA ILE A 538 16.39 -38.07 -26.96
C ILE A 538 16.81 -38.55 -25.58
N ALA A 539 17.19 -39.83 -25.52
CA ALA A 539 17.59 -40.54 -24.31
C ALA A 539 18.82 -39.92 -23.64
#